data_AF-A0A1F8PIM6-F1
#
_entry.id   AF-A0A1F8PIM6-F1
#
_cell.length_a   1.000
_cell.length_b   1.000
_cell.length_c   1.000
_cell.angle_alpha   90.00
_cell.angle_beta   90.00
_cell.angle_gamma   90.00
#
_symmetry.space_group_name_H-M   'P 1'
#
loop_
_entity.id
_entity.type
_entity.pdbx_description
1 polymer ?
#
loop_
_entity_poly.entity_id
_entity_poly.type
_entity_poly.pdbx_seq_one_letter_code
_entity_poly.pdbx_strand_id
1 'polypeptide(L)' 'MKNIGTVGALIYTVISVLGAGLFLLGTLAGEYTLVERIGGTGWVFLLSMIILMPIVTPLVKRKVKA' A
#
# COMPACT_ATOMS: atom_id res chain seq x y z
N MET A 1 -9.48 -22.45 3.66
CA MET A 1 -9.87 -21.27 2.85
C MET A 1 -9.85 -19.93 3.60
N LYS A 2 -9.97 -19.90 4.94
CA LYS A 2 -10.07 -18.67 5.76
C LYS A 2 -8.84 -17.74 5.72
N ASN A 3 -7.67 -18.22 5.28
CA ASN A 3 -6.40 -17.47 5.40
C ASN A 3 -6.00 -16.70 4.13
N ILE A 4 -6.58 -16.99 2.96
CA ILE A 4 -6.13 -16.42 1.68
C ILE A 4 -6.49 -14.94 1.59
N GLY A 5 -7.69 -14.58 2.03
CA GLY A 5 -8.15 -13.18 2.06
C GLY A 5 -7.35 -12.34 3.06
N THR A 6 -7.10 -12.88 4.26
CA THR A 6 -6.33 -12.18 5.31
C THR A 6 -4.86 -12.01 4.94
N VAL A 7 -4.24 -13.02 4.33
CA VAL A 7 -2.85 -12.93 3.84
C VAL A 7 -2.73 -11.93 2.69
N GLY A 8 -3.68 -11.94 1.74
CA GLY A 8 -3.73 -10.93 0.68
C GLY A 8 -3.89 -9.52 1.25
N ALA A 9 -4.78 -9.37 2.23
CA ALA A 9 -4.99 -8.11 2.94
C ALA A 9 -3.74 -7.60 3.63
N LEU A 10 -3.04 -8.46 4.33
CA LEU A 10 -1.79 -8.10 4.99
C LEU A 10 -0.74 -7.65 3.97
N ILE A 11 -0.60 -8.37 2.85
CA ILE A 11 0.40 -8.07 1.82
C ILE A 11 0.15 -6.70 1.18
N TYR A 12 -1.06 -6.43 0.69
CA TYR A 12 -1.31 -5.12 0.07
C TYR A 12 -1.27 -3.98 1.08
N THR A 13 -1.63 -4.22 2.35
CA THR A 13 -1.51 -3.22 3.41
C THR A 13 -0.06 -2.87 3.68
N VAL A 14 0.82 -3.86 3.85
CA VAL A 14 2.26 -3.63 4.09
C VAL A 14 2.89 -2.88 2.92
N ILE A 15 2.61 -3.28 1.67
CA ILE A 15 3.14 -2.59 0.49
C ILE A 15 2.63 -1.15 0.41
N SER A 16 1.35 -0.91 0.71
CA SER A 16 0.77 0.44 0.71
C SER A 16 1.39 1.33 1.79
N VAL A 17 1.62 0.80 2.99
CA VAL A 17 2.29 1.52 4.09
C VAL A 17 3.74 1.83 3.73
N LEU A 18 4.47 0.90 3.13
CA LEU A 18 5.85 1.14 2.68
C LEU A 18 5.89 2.23 1.60
N GLY A 19 4.99 2.20 0.62
CA GLY A 19 4.90 3.25 -0.42
C GLY A 19 4.60 4.63 0.19
N ALA A 20 3.64 4.70 1.11
CA ALA A 20 3.30 5.93 1.81
C ALA A 20 4.46 6.45 2.69
N GLY A 21 5.18 5.56 3.36
CA GLY A 21 6.36 5.88 4.16
C GLY A 21 7.52 6.40 3.32
N LEU A 22 7.79 5.80 2.16
CA LEU A 22 8.81 6.29 1.21
C LEU A 22 8.46 7.69 0.68
N PHE A 23 7.18 7.93 0.37
CA PHE A 23 6.71 9.26 -0.01
C PHE A 23 6.93 10.28 1.11
N LEU A 24 6.54 9.95 2.34
CA LEU A 24 6.74 10.80 3.51
C LEU A 24 8.24 11.14 3.70
N LEU A 25 9.11 10.13 3.64
CA LEU A 25 10.56 10.30 3.75
C LEU A 25 11.11 11.24 2.66
N GLY A 26 10.63 11.12 1.42
CA GLY A 26 10.99 12.03 0.33
C GLY A 26 10.55 13.46 0.59
N THR A 27 9.35 13.66 1.14
CA THR A 27 8.84 15.01 1.44
C THR A 27 9.57 15.72 2.59
N LEU A 28 10.33 15.00 3.41
CA LEU A 28 11.18 15.60 4.46
C LEU A 28 12.37 16.35 3.87
N ALA A 29 12.82 16.00 2.66
CA ALA A 29 13.94 16.65 1.99
C ALA A 29 13.54 17.95 1.25
N GLY A 30 12.25 18.25 1.12
CA GLY A 30 11.75 19.42 0.40
C GLY A 30 10.95 20.39 1.27
N GLU A 31 10.81 21.62 0.80
CA GLU A 31 9.93 22.64 1.39
C GLU A 31 8.47 22.36 1.05
N TYR A 32 7.90 21.36 1.72
CA TYR A 32 6.48 21.01 1.62
C TYR A 32 5.77 21.38 2.92
N THR A 33 4.59 21.99 2.77
CA THR A 33 3.69 22.29 3.89
C THR A 33 3.16 21.00 4.52
N LEU A 34 2.72 21.09 5.79
CA LEU A 34 2.16 19.93 6.50
C LEU A 34 0.98 19.27 5.77
N VAL A 35 0.17 20.07 5.07
CA VAL A 35 -0.98 19.59 4.29
C VAL A 35 -0.53 18.77 3.09
N GLU A 36 0.51 19.20 2.36
CA GLU A 36 1.04 18.48 1.21
C GLU A 36 1.67 17.15 1.61
N ARG A 37 2.37 17.13 2.76
CA ARG A 37 2.99 15.93 3.32
C ARG A 37 1.94 14.91 3.74
N ILE A 38 1.02 15.31 4.63
CA ILE A 38 -0.01 14.40 5.18
C ILE A 38 -1.01 14.01 4.09
N GLY A 39 -1.45 14.98 3.28
CA GLY A 39 -2.36 14.76 2.17
C GLY A 39 -1.76 13.82 1.13
N GLY A 40 -0.51 14.07 0.71
CA GLY A 40 0.19 13.22 -0.25
C GLY A 40 0.46 11.81 0.29
N THR A 41 0.93 11.67 1.52
CA THR A 41 1.12 10.35 2.15
C THR A 41 -0.19 9.57 2.26
N GLY A 42 -1.27 10.23 2.68
CA GLY A 42 -2.60 9.63 2.72
C GLY A 42 -3.10 9.19 1.35
N TRP A 43 -2.84 10.00 0.32
CA TRP A 43 -3.23 9.70 -1.06
C TRP A 43 -2.45 8.52 -1.65
N VAL A 44 -1.13 8.49 -1.44
CA VAL A 44 -0.28 7.36 -1.86
C VAL A 44 -0.75 6.06 -1.20
N PHE A 45 -1.11 6.10 0.08
CA PHE A 45 -1.65 4.93 0.79
C PHE A 45 -2.98 4.45 0.18
N LEU A 46 -3.94 5.36 -0.02
CA LEU A 46 -5.26 5.04 -0.59
C LEU A 46 -5.16 4.50 -2.02
N LEU A 47 -4.38 5.15 -2.88
CA LEU A 47 -4.19 4.71 -4.26
C LEU A 47 -3.49 3.35 -4.31
N SER A 48 -2.49 3.14 -3.45
CA SER A 48 -1.81 1.83 -3.36
C SER A 48 -2.79 0.73 -2.97
N MET A 49 -3.63 0.95 -1.96
CA MET A 49 -4.67 0.02 -1.54
C MET A 49 -5.63 -0.36 -2.69
N ILE A 50 -6.10 0.65 -3.44
CA ILE A 50 -7.02 0.45 -4.57
C ILE A 50 -6.36 -0.34 -5.70
N ILE A 51 -5.12 0.00 -6.05
CA ILE A 51 -4.39 -0.65 -7.16
C ILE A 51 -3.91 -2.05 -6.78
N LEU A 52 -3.50 -2.27 -5.53
CA LEU A 52 -2.98 -3.56 -5.08
C LEU A 52 -4.07 -4.62 -4.87
N MET A 53 -5.29 -4.26 -4.51
CA MET A 53 -6.38 -5.24 -4.36
C MET A 53 -6.57 -6.17 -5.58
N PRO A 54 -6.77 -5.65 -6.81
CA PRO A 54 -6.95 -6.49 -8.00
C PRO A 54 -5.67 -7.21 -8.43
N ILE A 55 -4.48 -6.75 -8.01
CA ILE A 55 -3.19 -7.35 -8.37
C ILE A 55 -2.81 -8.46 -7.38
N VAL A 56 -2.88 -8.19 -6.08
CA VAL A 56 -2.43 -9.09 -5.01
C VAL A 56 -3.41 -10.25 -4.82
N THR A 57 -4.72 -10.02 -4.96
CA THR A 57 -5.73 -11.09 -4.80
C THR A 57 -5.50 -12.29 -5.74
N PRO A 58 -5.31 -12.13 -7.06
CA PRO A 58 -5.02 -13.25 -7.95
C PRO A 58 -3.61 -13.83 -7.73
N LEU A 59 -2.61 -13.01 -7.38
CA LEU A 59 -1.25 -13.49 -7.12
C LEU A 59 -1.17 -14.39 -5.89
N VAL A 60 -1.85 -14.03 -4.80
CA VAL A 60 -1.91 -14.84 -3.58
C VAL A 60 -2.69 -16.12 -3.82
N LYS A 61 -3.82 -16.05 -4.56
CA LYS A 61 -4.55 -17.26 -4.98
C LYS A 61 -3.67 -18.21 -5.81
N ARG A 62 -2.84 -17.68 -6.72
CA ARG A 62 -1.93 -18.47 -7.55
C ARG A 62 -0.80 -19.11 -6.72
N LYS A 63 -0.23 -18.39 -5.75
CA LYS A 63 0.81 -18.90 -4.84
C LYS A 63 0.33 -19.98 -3.86
N VAL A 64 -0.94 -19.95 -3.47
CA VAL A 64 -1.54 -20.94 -2.54
C VAL A 64 -2.03 -22.20 -3.28
N LYS A 65 -2.27 -22.12 -4.59
CA LYS A 65 -2.70 -23.24 -5.43
C LYS A 65 -1.54 -23.96 -6.15
N ALA A 66 -0.32 -23.44 -6.02
CA ALA A 66 0.93 -24.04 -6.46
C ALA A 66 1.58 -24.79 -5.30
#